data_AF-A0A1I2BSB3-F1
#
_entry.id   AF-A0A1I2BSB3-F1
#
_cell.length_a   1.000
_cell.length_b   1.000
_cell.length_c   1.000
_cell.angle_alpha   90.00
_cell.angle_beta   90.00
_cell.angle_gamma   90.00
#
_symmetry.space_group_name_H-M   'P 1'
#
loop_
_entity.id
_entity.type
_entity.pdbx_description
1 polymer ?
#
loop_
_entity_poly.entity_id
_entity_poly.type
_entity_poly.pdbx_seq_one_letter_code
_entity_poly.pdbx_strand_id
1 'polypeptide(L)' 'MGKGDRKTRRGKLFAKTYGNSRPRNKKKANAKNEKENG' A
#
# COMPACT_ATOMS: atom_id res chain seq x y z
N MET A 1 -11.74 -2.04 7.12
CA MET A 1 -11.23 -3.05 6.16
C MET A 1 -10.44 -4.14 6.87
N GLY A 2 -10.78 -5.41 6.61
CA GLY A 2 -10.26 -6.59 7.32
C GLY A 2 -9.02 -7.23 6.68
N LYS A 3 -8.57 -8.36 7.24
CA LYS A 3 -7.37 -9.10 6.77
C LYS A 3 -7.52 -9.73 5.38
N GLY A 4 -8.75 -9.96 4.91
CA GLY A 4 -9.03 -10.48 3.57
C GLY A 4 -8.88 -9.44 2.45
N ASP A 5 -8.91 -8.15 2.78
CA ASP A 5 -8.88 -7.09 1.78
C ASP A 5 -7.46 -6.74 1.34
N ARG A 6 -7.03 -7.32 0.22
CA ARG A 6 -5.71 -7.14 -0.39
C ARG A 6 -5.44 -5.73 -0.91
N LYS A 7 -6.44 -4.84 -0.97
CA LYS A 7 -6.21 -3.42 -1.33
C LYS A 7 -5.64 -2.63 -0.16
N THR A 8 -5.83 -3.10 1.08
CA THR A 8 -5.33 -2.40 2.28
C THR A 8 -3.95 -2.82 2.73
N ARG A 9 -3.33 -1.95 3.53
CA ARG A 9 -2.08 -2.27 4.23
C ARG A 9 -2.22 -3.53 5.10
N ARG A 10 -3.36 -3.68 5.79
CA ARG A 10 -3.65 -4.83 6.68
C ARG A 10 -3.78 -6.13 5.89
N GLY A 11 -4.53 -6.15 4.79
CA GLY A 11 -4.64 -7.37 3.98
C GLY A 11 -3.36 -7.74 3.24
N LYS A 12 -2.56 -6.76 2.79
CA LYS A 12 -1.22 -7.02 2.25
C LYS A 12 -0.24 -7.55 3.29
N LEU A 13 -0.37 -7.14 4.55
CA LEU A 13 0.42 -7.67 5.66
C LEU A 13 0.09 -9.15 5.91
N PHE A 14 -1.20 -9.49 5.97
CA PHE A 14 -1.67 -10.86 6.16
C PHE A 14 -1.28 -11.78 4.99
N ALA A 15 -1.48 -11.31 3.75
CA ALA A 15 -1.10 -12.04 2.55
C ALA A 15 0.41 -12.08 2.27
N LYS A 16 1.24 -11.43 3.10
CA LYS A 16 2.70 -11.31 2.92
C LYS A 16 3.13 -10.72 1.56
N THR A 17 2.27 -9.94 0.92
CA THR A 17 2.53 -9.28 -0.38
C THR A 17 2.78 -7.78 -0.24
N TYR A 18 3.21 -7.14 -1.33
CA TYR A 18 3.53 -5.72 -1.39
C TYR A 18 2.67 -4.98 -2.42
N GLY A 19 2.75 -3.65 -2.40
CA GLY A 19 2.29 -2.76 -3.47
C GLY A 19 1.83 -1.43 -2.88
N ASN A 20 0.94 -0.72 -3.56
CA ASN A 20 0.61 0.68 -3.27
C ASN A 20 0.33 0.97 -1.78
N SER A 21 -0.49 0.15 -1.12
CA SER A 21 -0.84 0.32 0.31
C SER A 21 0.17 -0.29 1.29
N ARG A 22 1.12 -1.11 0.84
CA ARG A 22 2.24 -1.68 1.61
C ARG A 22 3.52 -1.73 0.75
N PRO A 23 4.16 -0.58 0.49
CA PRO A 23 5.36 -0.51 -0.34
C PRO A 23 6.58 -1.08 0.42
N ARG A 24 7.57 -1.60 -0.31
CA ARG A 24 8.85 -2.07 0.28
C ARG A 24 9.74 -0.92 0.72
N ASN A 25 9.79 0.14 -0.08
CA ASN A 25 10.66 1.28 0.13
C ASN A 25 9.81 2.52 0.36
N LYS A 26 10.18 3.35 1.35
CA LYS A 26 9.46 4.59 1.68
C LYS A 26 9.29 5.53 0.48
N LYS A 27 10.26 5.55 -0.44
CA LYS A 27 10.18 6.32 -1.70
C LYS A 27 8.96 5.96 -2.57
N LYS A 28 8.53 4.69 -2.58
CA LYS A 28 7.35 4.24 -3.34
C LYS A 28 6.02 4.51 -2.61
N ALA A 29 6.06 4.93 -1.34
CA ALA A 29 4.86 5.33 -0.60
C ALA A 29 4.40 6.73 -1.03
N ASN A 30 5.33 7.67 -1.24
CA ASN A 30 5.01 9.05 -1.60
C ASN A 30 4.64 9.25 -3.07
N ALA A 31 5.05 8.36 -3.97
CA ALA A 31 4.76 8.48 -5.41
C ALA A 31 3.25 8.49 -5.76
N LYS A 32 2.38 8.14 -4.80
CA LYS A 32 0.91 8.27 -4.95
C LYS A 32 0.34 9.56 -4.38
N ASN A 33 0.93 10.10 -3.33
CA ASN A 33 0.48 11.38 -2.78
C ASN A 33 0.91 12.56 -3.66
N GLU A 34 2.01 12.42 -4.41
CA GLU A 34 2.46 13.45 -5.36
C GLU A 34 1.63 13.53 -6.64
N LYS A 35 0.91 12.45 -7.02
CA LYS A 35 0.11 12.42 -8.27
C LYS A 35 -1.34 12.88 -8.12
N GLU A 36 -1.84 13.08 -6.90
CA GLU A 36 -3.20 13.59 -6.66
C GLU A 36 -3.23 15.09 -6.31
N ASN A 37 -2.07 15.73 -6.14
CA ASN A 37 -1.93 17.16 -5.81
C ASN A 37 -1.19 17.98 -6.90
N GLY A 38 -1.06 17.45 -8.12
CA GLY A 38 -0.41 18.11 -9.26
C GLY A 38 -1.34 18.25 -10.45
#